data_AF-A0A7L1SP31-F1
#
_entry.id   AF-A0A7L1SP31-F1
#
_cell.length_a   1.000
_cell.length_b   1.000
_cell.length_c   1.000
_cell.angle_alpha   90.00
_cell.angle_beta   90.00
_cell.angle_gamma   90.00
#
_symmetry.space_group_name_H-M   'P 1'
#
loop_
_entity.id
_entity.type
_entity.pdbx_description
1 polymer ?
#
loop_
_entity_poly.entity_id
_entity_poly.type
_entity_poly.pdbx_seq_one_letter_code
_entity_poly.pdbx_strand_id
1 'polypeptide(L)'
;KFLELCTRLTQEHPEVIPFLSNRHQKTSPDFLASAELRNVLARCLSRVRARRDKVYVYINELCTVLKAHTSRRKLALLPVPSSSSSSSPPPPPVSPQPPVSPAAGSPRPPGGSKRQIRYLENLLRVYMGEIRRLQERELDLAELDSEDSTYLQESRLKRKMMRIFERLCQLKQCSSLTGRVIEQRIQYRGTRYPEVNRRIERFINRPEVFPDYTDILKVIQKASARHSLGLARRQMESMAQDAFREVGNRLQERRHLDLVYNFGSHLTDQYRPGMDPALVDPELAKRLRKNRTMALTRLDDVISHYAQLQDESEEEERGRKRAARQRGTT
;
A
#
# COMPACT_ATOMS: atom_id res chain seq x y z
N LYS A 1 27.65 0.37 32.84
CA LYS A 1 27.77 -1.10 32.69
C LYS A 1 27.56 -1.57 31.24
N PHE A 2 26.36 -1.49 30.63
CA PHE A 2 26.19 -1.91 29.22
C PHE A 2 26.90 -0.99 28.23
N LEU A 3 26.70 0.33 28.34
CA LEU A 3 27.39 1.31 27.48
C LEU A 3 28.92 1.18 27.55
N GLU A 4 29.48 1.07 28.75
CA GLU A 4 30.92 0.90 28.94
C GLU A 4 31.49 -0.36 28.27
N LEU A 5 30.70 -1.45 28.25
CA LEU A 5 31.08 -2.70 27.59
C LEU A 5 30.95 -2.59 26.07
N CYS A 6 29.94 -1.88 25.58
CA CYS A 6 29.81 -1.54 24.16
C CYS A 6 30.94 -0.63 23.68
N THR A 7 31.34 0.40 24.44
CA THR A 7 32.43 1.32 24.09
C THR A 7 33.75 0.60 23.84
N ARG A 8 34.05 -0.46 24.61
CA ARG A 8 35.27 -1.26 24.41
C ARG A 8 35.20 -2.17 23.17
N LEU A 9 34.00 -2.56 22.74
CA LEU A 9 33.78 -3.50 21.64
C LEU A 9 33.43 -2.82 20.31
N THR A 10 33.06 -1.54 20.32
CA THR A 10 32.69 -0.75 19.14
C THR A 10 33.71 0.35 18.84
N GLN A 11 35.01 0.09 19.06
CA GLN A 11 36.08 1.07 18.82
C GLN A 11 36.16 1.52 17.35
N GLU A 12 35.86 0.62 16.42
CA GLU A 12 35.77 0.90 14.97
C GLU A 12 34.61 1.82 14.59
N HIS A 13 33.56 1.91 15.42
CA HIS A 13 32.37 2.71 15.16
C HIS A 13 31.94 3.48 16.44
N PRO A 14 32.65 4.57 16.79
CA PRO A 14 32.39 5.33 18.02
C PRO A 14 31.03 6.04 18.00
N GLU A 15 30.44 6.25 16.82
CA GLU A 15 29.13 6.88 16.59
C GLU A 15 27.95 6.11 17.19
N VAL A 16 28.13 4.82 17.47
CA VAL A 16 27.08 3.95 18.04
C VAL A 16 26.72 4.34 19.48
N ILE A 17 27.68 4.86 20.24
CA ILE A 17 27.48 5.30 21.63
C ILE A 17 26.61 6.56 21.73
N PRO A 18 26.89 7.67 21.02
CA PRO A 18 26.00 8.82 21.00
C PRO A 18 24.62 8.49 20.41
N PHE A 19 24.54 7.57 19.44
CA PHE A 19 23.25 7.10 18.91
C PHE A 19 22.41 6.39 19.97
N LEU A 20 22.99 5.44 20.72
CA LEU A 20 22.33 4.76 21.83
C LEU A 20 21.92 5.73 22.96
N SER A 21 22.79 6.67 23.30
CA SER A 21 22.52 7.69 24.32
C SER A 21 21.35 8.59 23.93
N ASN A 22 21.32 9.06 22.67
CA ASN A 22 20.23 9.88 22.14
C ASN A 22 18.88 9.14 22.16
N ARG A 23 18.89 7.83 21.84
CA ARG A 23 17.68 6.99 21.89
C ARG A 23 17.21 6.77 23.32
N HIS A 24 18.12 6.57 24.28
CA HIS A 24 17.78 6.46 25.70
C HIS A 24 17.12 7.74 26.22
N GLN A 25 17.65 8.92 25.87
CA GLN A 25 17.07 10.21 26.26
C GLN A 25 15.66 10.46 25.70
N LYS A 26 15.35 9.92 24.51
CA LYS A 26 14.05 10.04 23.85
C LYS A 26 13.01 9.01 24.32
N THR A 27 13.42 8.07 25.18
CA THR A 27 12.55 7.00 25.68
C THR A 27 11.68 7.50 26.82
N SER A 28 10.44 7.01 26.90
CA SER A 28 9.49 7.42 27.95
C SER A 28 10.04 7.14 29.36
N PRO A 29 9.87 8.07 30.32
CA PRO A 29 10.40 7.91 31.69
C PRO A 29 9.78 6.70 32.40
N ASP A 30 8.51 6.37 32.12
CA ASP A 30 7.83 5.19 32.69
C ASP A 30 8.49 3.88 32.25
N PHE A 31 8.90 3.79 30.99
CA PHE A 31 9.62 2.62 30.49
C PHE A 31 11.05 2.56 31.02
N LEU A 32 11.71 3.71 31.19
CA LEU A 32 13.05 3.75 31.79
C LEU A 32 13.06 3.24 33.24
N ALA A 33 11.97 3.44 33.99
CA ALA A 33 11.79 2.92 35.34
C ALA A 33 11.26 1.46 35.38
N SER A 34 10.90 0.88 34.24
CA SER A 34 10.23 -0.43 34.19
C SER A 34 11.16 -1.61 34.51
N ALA A 35 10.58 -2.70 35.03
CA ALA A 35 11.26 -3.99 35.14
C ALA A 35 11.59 -4.60 33.76
N GLU A 36 10.84 -4.21 32.74
CA GLU A 36 11.01 -4.68 31.36
C GLU A 36 12.35 -4.24 30.77
N LEU A 37 12.69 -2.94 30.88
CA LEU A 37 13.99 -2.45 30.42
C LEU A 37 15.15 -3.10 31.18
N ARG A 38 15.01 -3.31 32.49
CA ARG A 38 16.03 -4.00 33.30
C ARG A 38 16.26 -5.43 32.82
N ASN A 39 15.19 -6.17 32.50
CA ASN A 39 15.28 -7.53 31.96
C ASN A 39 15.92 -7.57 30.57
N VAL A 40 15.58 -6.63 29.70
CA VAL A 40 16.19 -6.50 28.36
C VAL A 40 17.68 -6.20 28.48
N LEU A 41 18.06 -5.21 29.31
CA LEU A 41 19.47 -4.87 29.54
C LEU A 41 20.26 -6.03 30.16
N ALA A 42 19.70 -6.76 31.12
CA ALA A 42 20.33 -7.94 31.70
C ALA A 42 20.57 -9.04 30.66
N ARG A 43 19.58 -9.28 29.79
CA ARG A 43 19.68 -10.25 28.68
C ARG A 43 20.74 -9.84 27.66
N CYS A 44 20.74 -8.58 27.22
CA CYS A 44 21.73 -8.04 26.31
C CYS A 44 23.14 -8.10 26.94
N LEU A 45 23.31 -7.75 28.21
CA LEU A 45 24.58 -7.86 28.93
C LEU A 45 25.13 -9.29 28.96
N SER A 46 24.28 -10.28 29.29
CA SER A 46 24.70 -11.69 29.32
C SER A 46 25.06 -12.21 27.93
N ARG A 47 24.30 -11.83 26.90
CA ARG A 47 24.55 -12.25 25.51
C ARG A 47 25.82 -11.63 24.92
N VAL A 48 26.08 -10.34 25.16
CA VAL A 48 27.32 -9.69 24.70
C VAL A 48 28.54 -10.30 25.39
N ARG A 49 28.44 -10.67 26.67
CA ARG A 49 29.53 -11.36 27.40
C ARG A 49 29.82 -12.75 26.85
N ALA A 50 28.79 -13.50 26.44
CA ALA A 50 28.94 -14.85 25.89
C ALA A 50 29.40 -14.85 24.42
N ARG A 51 28.97 -13.88 23.61
CA ARG A 51 29.27 -13.79 22.16
C ARG A 51 29.55 -12.35 21.77
N ARG A 52 30.84 -11.98 21.75
CA ARG A 52 31.30 -10.59 21.52
C ARG A 52 31.22 -10.18 20.04
N ASP A 53 31.26 -11.13 19.12
CA ASP A 53 31.14 -10.97 17.66
C ASP A 53 29.79 -10.39 17.22
N LYS A 54 28.73 -10.62 18.01
CA LYS A 54 27.36 -10.14 17.70
C LYS A 54 26.96 -8.87 18.43
N VAL A 55 27.93 -8.09 18.92
CA VAL A 55 27.66 -6.87 19.71
C VAL A 55 26.68 -5.91 19.01
N TYR A 56 26.81 -5.71 17.69
CA TYR A 56 25.93 -4.84 16.91
C TYR A 56 24.48 -5.34 16.82
N VAL A 57 24.27 -6.66 16.83
CA VAL A 57 22.92 -7.26 16.86
C VAL A 57 22.23 -6.96 18.18
N TYR A 58 22.95 -7.08 19.30
CA TYR A 58 22.41 -6.80 20.63
C TYR A 58 22.20 -5.29 20.86
N ILE A 59 23.06 -4.47 20.28
CA ILE A 59 22.86 -3.01 20.23
C ILE A 59 21.60 -2.68 19.44
N ASN A 60 21.38 -3.30 18.28
CA ASN A 60 20.19 -3.07 17.47
C ASN A 60 18.90 -3.59 18.16
N GLU A 61 18.97 -4.73 18.85
CA GLU A 61 17.88 -5.26 19.69
C GLU A 61 17.48 -4.21 20.74
N LEU A 62 18.46 -3.64 21.45
CA LEU A 62 18.22 -2.59 22.45
C LEU A 62 17.69 -1.30 21.81
N CYS A 63 18.24 -0.86 20.69
CA CYS A 63 17.76 0.31 19.94
C CYS A 63 16.30 0.16 19.52
N THR A 64 15.91 -1.04 19.07
CA THR A 64 14.55 -1.35 18.63
C THR A 64 13.58 -1.28 19.80
N VAL A 65 13.95 -1.84 20.95
CA VAL A 65 13.15 -1.78 22.19
C VAL A 65 13.00 -0.33 22.66
N LEU A 66 14.09 0.43 22.74
CA LEU A 66 14.03 1.84 23.12
C LEU A 66 13.13 2.63 22.15
N LYS A 67 13.25 2.40 20.83
CA LYS A 67 12.40 3.03 19.80
C LYS A 67 10.91 2.69 19.97
N ALA A 68 10.57 1.47 20.34
CA ALA A 68 9.18 1.06 20.60
C ALA A 68 8.53 1.83 21.76
N HIS A 69 9.34 2.23 22.76
CA HIS A 69 8.89 2.95 23.96
C HIS A 69 9.30 4.43 23.97
N THR A 70 9.65 4.99 22.81
CA THR A 70 9.79 6.45 22.65
C THR A 70 8.42 7.11 22.75
N SER A 71 8.34 8.21 23.50
CA SER A 71 7.10 8.97 23.67
C SER A 71 6.64 9.53 22.31
N ARG A 72 5.82 8.78 21.56
CA ARG A 72 5.08 9.36 20.45
C ARG A 72 4.12 10.38 21.04
N ARG A 73 4.39 11.66 20.80
CA ARG A 73 3.47 12.76 21.13
C ARG A 73 2.17 12.53 20.35
N LYS A 74 1.27 11.75 20.93
CA LYS A 74 -0.06 11.40 20.41
C LYS A 74 -0.96 12.58 20.75
N LEU A 75 -1.37 13.35 19.73
CA LEU A 75 -2.47 14.31 19.88
C LEU A 75 -3.71 13.54 20.32
N ALA A 76 -4.21 13.86 21.52
CA ALA A 76 -5.40 13.26 22.10
C ALA A 76 -6.65 13.70 21.30
N LEU A 77 -7.43 12.74 20.84
CA LEU A 77 -8.80 12.93 20.35
C LEU A 77 -9.75 12.43 21.45
N LEU A 78 -10.67 13.29 21.87
CA LEU A 78 -11.71 12.99 22.84
C LEU A 78 -12.81 12.09 22.21
N PRO A 79 -13.44 11.18 22.97
CA PRO A 79 -14.51 10.32 22.48
C PRO A 79 -15.91 10.95 22.71
N VAL A 80 -16.85 10.69 21.80
CA VAL A 80 -18.28 11.01 21.95
C VAL A 80 -19.09 9.73 21.66
N PRO A 81 -20.16 9.43 22.42
CA PRO A 81 -20.61 8.06 22.67
C PRO A 81 -21.60 7.51 21.65
N SER A 82 -21.66 6.18 21.66
CA SER A 82 -22.61 5.30 20.98
C SER A 82 -24.04 5.44 21.50
N SER A 83 -25.01 5.36 20.59
CA SER A 83 -26.39 4.97 20.91
C SER A 83 -26.90 3.99 19.85
N SER A 84 -27.78 3.12 20.30
CA SER A 84 -27.96 1.74 19.87
C SER A 84 -29.33 1.48 19.24
N SER A 85 -29.33 0.51 18.31
CA SER A 85 -30.31 -0.57 18.11
C SER A 85 -31.74 -0.32 17.58
N SER A 86 -32.20 -1.35 16.85
CA SER A 86 -33.56 -1.75 16.42
C SER A 86 -34.17 -1.05 15.19
N SER A 87 -35.03 -1.64 14.34
CA SER A 87 -35.20 -2.95 13.67
C SER A 87 -36.63 -2.98 13.07
N SER A 88 -36.78 -3.27 11.77
CA SER A 88 -38.00 -3.80 11.07
C SER A 88 -39.21 -2.84 10.84
N PRO A 89 -40.21 -3.17 9.97
CA PRO A 89 -40.23 -3.72 8.60
C PRO A 89 -41.09 -2.81 7.62
N PRO A 90 -41.36 -3.17 6.33
CA PRO A 90 -41.88 -2.23 5.31
C PRO A 90 -43.42 -2.29 5.11
N PRO A 91 -44.06 -1.25 4.53
CA PRO A 91 -45.41 -1.34 3.98
C PRO A 91 -45.46 -1.31 2.42
N PRO A 92 -46.62 -1.67 1.82
CA PRO A 92 -46.76 -2.18 0.43
C PRO A 92 -47.12 -1.08 -0.60
N PRO A 93 -47.34 -1.41 -1.91
CA PRO A 93 -47.30 -0.44 -3.00
C PRO A 93 -48.66 0.19 -3.27
N VAL A 94 -48.68 1.48 -3.61
CA VAL A 94 -49.86 2.16 -4.17
C VAL A 94 -49.45 2.87 -5.47
N SER A 95 -50.18 2.52 -6.54
CA SER A 95 -50.06 3.03 -7.91
C SER A 95 -50.76 4.42 -8.06
N PRO A 96 -50.97 4.99 -9.27
CA PRO A 96 -50.24 6.19 -9.70
C PRO A 96 -51.15 7.39 -10.05
N GLN A 97 -50.75 8.62 -9.72
CA GLN A 97 -51.37 9.87 -10.21
C GLN A 97 -50.31 11.03 -10.26
N PRO A 98 -50.54 12.15 -10.98
CA PRO A 98 -50.05 12.46 -12.34
C PRO A 98 -49.00 13.61 -12.30
N PRO A 99 -48.50 14.18 -13.43
CA PRO A 99 -47.22 14.86 -13.46
C PRO A 99 -47.31 16.27 -12.85
N VAL A 100 -46.46 16.54 -11.86
CA VAL A 100 -46.23 17.89 -11.34
C VAL A 100 -44.98 18.46 -12.00
N SER A 101 -45.16 19.55 -12.75
CA SER A 101 -44.13 20.36 -13.39
C SER A 101 -43.09 20.89 -12.38
N PRO A 102 -41.91 21.36 -12.84
CA PRO A 102 -40.68 21.36 -12.04
C PRO A 102 -40.70 22.48 -11.01
N ALA A 103 -40.86 22.11 -9.73
CA ALA A 103 -40.64 23.01 -8.62
C ALA A 103 -39.14 23.28 -8.46
N ALA A 104 -38.82 24.56 -8.66
CA ALA A 104 -37.71 25.34 -8.14
C ALA A 104 -36.74 24.62 -7.18
N GLY A 105 -35.45 24.72 -7.52
CA GLY A 105 -34.34 24.11 -6.80
C GLY A 105 -34.34 24.36 -5.30
N SER A 106 -34.15 23.27 -4.55
CA SER A 106 -33.70 23.33 -3.17
C SER A 106 -32.41 24.16 -3.09
N PRO A 107 -32.28 25.11 -2.15
CA PRO A 107 -31.06 25.88 -1.99
C PRO A 107 -29.94 24.92 -1.56
N ARG A 108 -28.91 24.78 -2.42
CA ARG A 108 -27.67 24.11 -2.05
C ARG A 108 -27.13 24.74 -0.77
N PRO A 109 -26.58 23.96 0.18
CA PRO A 109 -25.99 24.52 1.39
C PRO A 109 -24.98 25.62 1.00
N PRO A 110 -24.84 26.70 1.79
CA PRO A 110 -23.93 27.78 1.45
C PRO A 110 -22.51 27.22 1.28
N GLY A 111 -21.93 27.40 0.09
CA GLY A 111 -20.56 26.99 -0.20
C GLY A 111 -19.56 27.62 0.78
N GLY A 112 -18.39 27.00 0.92
CA GLY A 112 -17.36 27.46 1.84
C GLY A 112 -16.98 28.94 1.64
N SER A 113 -16.53 29.60 2.72
CA SER A 113 -16.09 31.00 2.65
C SER A 113 -15.05 31.21 1.54
N LYS A 114 -15.30 32.15 0.62
CA LYS A 114 -14.39 32.48 -0.49
C LYS A 114 -12.97 32.79 -0.01
N ARG A 115 -12.84 33.39 1.17
CA ARG A 115 -11.54 33.70 1.79
C ARG A 115 -10.79 32.45 2.22
N GLN A 116 -11.50 31.47 2.78
CA GLN A 116 -10.94 30.17 3.17
C GLN A 116 -10.52 29.36 1.94
N ILE A 117 -11.32 29.38 0.87
CA ILE A 117 -10.98 28.70 -0.40
C ILE A 117 -9.68 29.27 -0.97
N ARG A 118 -9.56 30.60 -1.08
CA ARG A 118 -8.32 31.26 -1.56
C ARG A 118 -7.10 30.92 -0.69
N TYR A 119 -7.28 30.88 0.62
CA TYR A 119 -6.20 30.50 1.54
C TYR A 119 -5.71 29.07 1.28
N LEU A 120 -6.63 28.11 1.17
CA LEU A 120 -6.29 26.71 0.91
C LEU A 120 -5.68 26.50 -0.48
N GLU A 121 -6.14 27.23 -1.50
CA GLU A 121 -5.53 27.22 -2.84
C GLU A 121 -4.09 27.76 -2.83
N ASN A 122 -3.85 28.84 -2.08
CA ASN A 122 -2.50 29.37 -1.93
C ASN A 122 -1.59 28.40 -1.16
N LEU A 123 -2.11 27.78 -0.09
CA LEU A 123 -1.39 26.77 0.67
C LEU A 123 -1.03 25.55 -0.20
N LEU A 124 -1.93 25.14 -1.09
CA LEU A 124 -1.66 24.08 -2.06
C LEU A 124 -0.50 24.45 -2.98
N ARG A 125 -0.45 25.69 -3.48
CA ARG A 125 0.64 26.20 -4.31
C ARG A 125 1.98 26.21 -3.56
N VAL A 126 2.00 26.63 -2.30
CA VAL A 126 3.20 26.60 -1.45
C VAL A 126 3.70 25.17 -1.27
N TYR A 127 2.80 24.22 -0.99
CA TYR A 127 3.17 22.80 -0.86
C TYR A 127 3.67 22.21 -2.18
N MET A 128 3.09 22.57 -3.31
CA MET A 128 3.59 22.16 -4.62
C MET A 128 5.01 22.67 -4.88
N GLY A 129 5.30 23.93 -4.55
CA GLY A 129 6.64 24.50 -4.68
C GLY A 129 7.67 23.77 -3.81
N GLU A 130 7.32 23.48 -2.56
CA GLU A 130 8.20 22.76 -1.64
C GLU A 130 8.41 21.30 -2.06
N ILE A 131 7.37 20.63 -2.58
CA ILE A 131 7.51 19.27 -3.13
C ILE A 131 8.49 19.26 -4.31
N ARG A 132 8.41 20.23 -5.23
CA ARG A 132 9.36 20.33 -6.35
C ARG A 132 10.80 20.51 -5.86
N ARG A 133 11.00 21.39 -4.88
CA ARG A 133 12.31 21.63 -4.26
C ARG A 133 12.87 20.36 -3.59
N LEU A 134 12.02 19.58 -2.93
CA LEU A 134 12.43 18.31 -2.31
C LEU A 134 12.75 17.23 -3.34
N GLN A 135 12.04 17.20 -4.47
CA GLN A 135 12.28 16.25 -5.57
C GLN A 135 13.58 16.50 -6.31
N GLU A 136 14.06 17.74 -6.34
CA GLU A 136 15.35 18.13 -6.95
C GLU A 136 16.56 17.86 -6.05
N ARG A 137 16.34 17.60 -4.75
CA ARG A 137 17.43 17.36 -3.82
C ARG A 137 17.97 15.93 -3.96
N GLU A 138 19.27 15.83 -4.15
CA GLU A 138 19.99 14.55 -4.14
C GLU A 138 20.10 13.99 -2.71
N LEU A 139 20.01 12.67 -2.58
CA LEU A 139 20.14 11.97 -1.30
C LEU A 139 21.45 11.19 -1.29
N ASP A 140 22.23 11.35 -0.23
CA ASP A 140 23.38 10.49 0.05
C ASP A 140 22.95 9.21 0.82
N LEU A 141 23.91 8.31 1.05
CA LEU A 141 23.64 7.04 1.72
C LEU A 141 23.23 7.21 3.19
N ALA A 142 23.69 8.26 3.87
CA ALA A 142 23.33 8.52 5.27
C ALA A 142 21.91 9.09 5.38
N GLU A 143 21.53 9.96 4.45
CA GLU A 143 20.18 10.51 4.32
C GLU A 143 19.17 9.41 3.96
N LEU A 144 19.55 8.40 3.16
CA LEU A 144 18.67 7.25 2.87
C LEU A 144 18.28 6.44 4.12
N ASP A 145 19.14 6.38 5.15
CA ASP A 145 18.84 5.72 6.43
C ASP A 145 18.14 6.65 7.44
N SER A 146 18.00 7.94 7.12
CA SER A 146 17.40 8.92 8.01
C SER A 146 15.87 8.82 8.05
N GLU A 147 15.30 8.86 9.27
CA GLU A 147 13.84 8.87 9.50
C GLU A 147 13.14 10.16 9.02
N ASP A 148 13.91 11.22 8.79
CA ASP A 148 13.46 12.51 8.26
C ASP A 148 14.17 12.87 6.95
N SER A 149 14.49 11.86 6.12
CA SER A 149 15.01 12.07 4.77
C SER A 149 14.08 12.93 3.90
N THR A 150 14.66 13.61 2.92
CA THR A 150 13.94 14.48 1.97
C THR A 150 12.80 13.74 1.27
N TYR A 151 13.02 12.48 0.90
CA TYR A 151 12.01 11.59 0.32
C TYR A 151 10.81 11.35 1.27
N LEU A 152 11.08 11.11 2.55
CA LEU A 152 10.00 10.94 3.54
C LEU A 152 9.27 12.25 3.82
N GLN A 153 9.98 13.39 3.80
CA GLN A 153 9.36 14.71 3.91
C GLN A 153 8.42 14.99 2.72
N GLU A 154 8.85 14.68 1.49
CA GLU A 154 8.04 14.78 0.28
C GLU A 154 6.75 13.96 0.42
N SER A 155 6.85 12.70 0.87
CA SER A 155 5.70 11.83 1.11
C SER A 155 4.74 12.38 2.17
N ARG A 156 5.25 12.98 3.26
CA ARG A 156 4.41 13.64 4.28
C ARG A 156 3.70 14.87 3.71
N LEU A 157 4.37 15.67 2.88
CA LEU A 157 3.78 16.84 2.24
C LEU A 157 2.72 16.46 1.21
N LYS A 158 2.97 15.48 0.35
CA LYS A 158 1.98 14.94 -0.61
C LYS A 158 0.71 14.46 0.10
N ARG A 159 0.83 13.77 1.23
CA ARG A 159 -0.34 13.37 2.05
C ARG A 159 -1.11 14.56 2.62
N LYS A 160 -0.42 15.60 3.10
CA LYS A 160 -1.07 16.84 3.58
C LYS A 160 -1.78 17.57 2.43
N MET A 161 -1.14 17.62 1.26
CA MET A 161 -1.68 18.21 0.03
C MET A 161 -3.00 17.54 -0.37
N MET A 162 -3.09 16.21 -0.33
CA MET A 162 -4.34 15.49 -0.63
C MET A 162 -5.46 15.81 0.36
N ARG A 163 -5.16 15.96 1.65
CA ARG A 163 -6.18 16.38 2.65
C ARG A 163 -6.70 17.79 2.39
N ILE A 164 -5.83 18.71 1.96
CA ILE A 164 -6.23 20.07 1.56
C ILE A 164 -7.11 20.01 0.32
N PHE A 165 -6.75 19.19 -0.67
CA PHE A 165 -7.54 18.97 -1.88
C PHE A 165 -8.94 18.42 -1.56
N GLU A 166 -9.04 17.38 -0.73
CA GLU A 166 -10.33 16.84 -0.28
C GLU A 166 -11.18 17.90 0.41
N ARG A 167 -10.57 18.72 1.27
CA ARG A 167 -11.26 19.82 1.95
C ARG A 167 -11.73 20.90 0.98
N LEU A 168 -10.93 21.22 -0.04
CA LEU A 168 -11.30 22.14 -1.10
C LEU A 168 -12.49 21.61 -1.93
N CYS A 169 -12.50 20.32 -2.27
CA CYS A 169 -13.63 19.69 -2.96
C CYS A 169 -14.92 19.78 -2.13
N GLN A 170 -14.84 19.53 -0.81
CA GLN A 170 -15.99 19.69 0.11
C GLN A 170 -16.51 21.13 0.14
N LEU A 171 -15.61 22.12 0.26
CA LEU A 171 -16.00 23.54 0.33
C LEU A 171 -16.58 24.06 -0.99
N LYS A 172 -16.11 23.54 -2.13
CA LYS A 172 -16.60 23.86 -3.48
C LYS A 172 -17.80 23.02 -3.92
N GLN A 173 -18.18 22.00 -3.15
CA GLN A 173 -19.24 21.03 -3.48
C GLN A 173 -18.97 20.28 -4.79
N CYS A 174 -17.71 19.93 -5.03
CA CYS A 174 -17.28 19.13 -6.17
C CYS A 174 -16.90 17.71 -5.73
N SER A 175 -16.93 16.78 -6.68
CA SER A 175 -16.38 15.44 -6.47
C SER A 175 -14.88 15.49 -6.17
N SER A 176 -14.38 14.50 -5.42
CA SER A 176 -12.94 14.30 -5.18
C SER A 176 -12.25 13.53 -6.32
N LEU A 177 -12.96 13.24 -7.41
CA LEU A 177 -12.40 12.60 -8.59
C LEU A 177 -11.33 13.49 -9.23
N THR A 178 -10.22 12.87 -9.58
CA THR A 178 -9.03 13.56 -10.12
C THR A 178 -8.87 13.38 -11.62
N GLY A 179 -9.75 12.57 -12.25
CA GLY A 179 -9.68 12.27 -13.67
C GLY A 179 -8.71 11.14 -14.01
N ARG A 180 -8.32 10.33 -13.02
CA ARG A 180 -7.38 9.22 -13.22
C ARG A 180 -7.95 8.12 -14.08
N VAL A 181 -7.09 7.40 -14.79
CA VAL A 181 -7.51 6.28 -15.65
C VAL A 181 -8.15 5.15 -14.84
N ILE A 182 -7.71 4.91 -13.60
CA ILE A 182 -8.35 3.94 -12.70
C ILE A 182 -9.79 4.32 -12.31
N GLU A 183 -10.18 5.59 -12.41
CA GLU A 183 -11.54 6.07 -12.13
C GLU A 183 -12.48 5.79 -13.32
N GLN A 184 -11.93 5.52 -14.51
CA GLN A 184 -12.72 5.21 -15.69
C GLN A 184 -13.39 3.84 -15.57
N ARG A 185 -14.69 3.82 -15.86
CA ARG A 185 -15.52 2.64 -15.78
C ARG A 185 -15.22 1.69 -16.94
N ILE A 186 -14.81 0.47 -16.61
CA ILE A 186 -14.65 -0.61 -17.58
C ILE A 186 -16.02 -1.20 -17.87
N GLN A 187 -16.46 -1.13 -19.13
CA GLN A 187 -17.67 -1.81 -19.58
C GLN A 187 -17.35 -3.28 -19.86
N TYR A 188 -18.26 -4.18 -19.49
CA TYR A 188 -18.11 -5.61 -19.74
C TYR A 188 -19.32 -6.17 -20.50
N ARG A 189 -19.06 -6.79 -21.66
CA ARG A 189 -20.08 -7.38 -22.55
C ARG A 189 -19.63 -8.75 -23.10
N GLY A 190 -18.82 -9.48 -22.33
CA GLY A 190 -18.20 -10.74 -22.80
C GLY A 190 -19.17 -11.92 -22.87
N THR A 191 -20.31 -11.88 -22.18
CA THR A 191 -21.29 -12.98 -22.18
C THR A 191 -22.56 -12.62 -22.95
N ARG A 192 -23.32 -13.64 -23.38
CA ARG A 192 -24.65 -13.47 -23.99
C ARG A 192 -25.73 -13.01 -23.01
N TYR A 193 -25.45 -13.06 -21.70
CA TYR A 193 -26.42 -12.79 -20.63
C TYR A 193 -26.19 -11.38 -20.04
N PRO A 194 -27.07 -10.40 -20.32
CA PRO A 194 -26.92 -9.03 -19.82
C PRO A 194 -26.88 -8.94 -18.29
N GLU A 195 -27.56 -9.84 -17.58
CA GLU A 195 -27.63 -9.92 -16.12
C GLU A 195 -26.26 -10.24 -15.52
N VAL A 196 -25.55 -11.20 -16.15
CA VAL A 196 -24.19 -11.59 -15.80
C VAL A 196 -23.23 -10.43 -16.10
N ASN A 197 -23.35 -9.85 -17.30
CA ASN A 197 -22.51 -8.73 -17.72
C ASN A 197 -22.59 -7.54 -16.74
N ARG A 198 -23.80 -7.10 -16.39
CA ARG A 198 -24.03 -6.01 -15.43
C ARG A 198 -23.49 -6.33 -14.03
N ARG A 199 -23.41 -7.61 -13.64
CA ARG A 199 -22.93 -7.99 -12.31
C ARG A 199 -21.40 -8.05 -12.27
N ILE A 200 -20.76 -8.57 -13.32
CA ILE A 200 -19.31 -8.51 -13.50
C ILE A 200 -18.87 -7.06 -13.60
N GLU A 201 -19.53 -6.25 -14.42
CA GLU A 201 -19.21 -4.83 -14.59
C GLU A 201 -19.28 -4.05 -13.26
N ARG A 202 -20.32 -4.29 -12.44
CA ARG A 202 -20.41 -3.67 -11.11
C ARG A 202 -19.35 -4.17 -10.13
N PHE A 203 -18.83 -5.38 -10.33
CA PHE A 203 -17.83 -5.96 -9.44
C PHE A 203 -16.43 -5.42 -9.74
N ILE A 204 -16.05 -5.36 -11.01
CA ILE A 204 -14.71 -4.93 -11.46
C ILE A 204 -14.48 -3.41 -11.32
N ASN A 205 -15.54 -2.62 -11.24
CA ASN A 205 -15.48 -1.17 -11.08
C ASN A 205 -15.56 -0.72 -9.62
N ARG A 206 -15.38 -1.63 -8.66
CA ARG A 206 -15.23 -1.29 -7.25
C ARG A 206 -13.81 -0.77 -6.98
N PRO A 207 -13.62 0.13 -6.00
CA PRO A 207 -12.30 0.62 -5.65
C PRO A 207 -11.41 -0.53 -5.15
N GLU A 208 -10.16 -0.56 -5.60
CA GLU A 208 -9.10 -1.49 -5.17
C GLU A 208 -9.40 -3.00 -5.35
N VAL A 209 -10.36 -3.36 -6.20
CA VAL A 209 -10.67 -4.77 -6.47
C VAL A 209 -9.90 -5.29 -7.69
N PHE A 210 -9.08 -6.32 -7.48
CA PHE A 210 -8.55 -7.17 -8.54
C PHE A 210 -9.06 -8.60 -8.30
N PRO A 211 -10.04 -9.08 -9.07
CA PRO A 211 -10.74 -10.33 -8.77
C PRO A 211 -9.87 -11.54 -9.11
N ASP A 212 -10.02 -12.63 -8.35
CA ASP A 212 -9.51 -13.93 -8.74
C ASP A 212 -10.52 -14.70 -9.62
N TYR A 213 -10.12 -15.87 -10.13
CA TYR A 213 -11.01 -16.73 -10.92
C TYR A 213 -12.26 -17.15 -10.12
N THR A 214 -12.10 -17.46 -8.83
CA THR A 214 -13.19 -17.92 -7.97
C THR A 214 -14.22 -16.83 -7.72
N ASP A 215 -13.80 -15.58 -7.65
CA ASP A 215 -14.64 -14.41 -7.47
C ASP A 215 -15.54 -14.21 -8.68
N ILE A 216 -14.96 -14.28 -9.89
CA ILE A 216 -15.72 -14.20 -11.14
C ILE A 216 -16.72 -15.36 -11.24
N LEU A 217 -16.29 -16.59 -10.93
CA LEU A 217 -17.17 -17.75 -10.92
C LEU A 217 -18.34 -17.58 -9.94
N LYS A 218 -18.09 -17.11 -8.72
CA LYS A 218 -19.12 -16.83 -7.72
C LYS A 218 -20.08 -15.73 -8.19
N VAL A 219 -19.59 -14.71 -8.89
CA VAL A 219 -20.43 -13.64 -9.46
C VAL A 219 -21.38 -14.20 -10.51
N ILE A 220 -20.90 -15.08 -11.40
CA ILE A 220 -21.69 -15.74 -12.43
C ILE A 220 -22.72 -16.68 -11.81
N GLN A 221 -22.32 -17.51 -10.84
CA GLN A 221 -23.24 -18.41 -10.13
C GLN A 221 -24.37 -17.63 -9.43
N LYS A 222 -24.03 -16.53 -8.74
CA LYS A 222 -25.03 -15.66 -8.09
C LYS A 222 -25.93 -14.95 -9.10
N ALA A 223 -25.43 -14.60 -10.29
CA ALA A 223 -26.26 -14.03 -11.35
C ALA A 223 -27.21 -15.07 -11.94
N SER A 224 -26.72 -16.27 -12.22
CA SER A 224 -27.50 -17.41 -12.74
C SER A 224 -28.63 -17.81 -11.79
N ALA A 225 -28.33 -17.99 -10.50
CA ALA A 225 -29.31 -18.35 -9.48
C ALA A 225 -30.38 -17.27 -9.26
N ARG A 226 -30.01 -15.99 -9.33
CA ARG A 226 -30.94 -14.88 -9.13
C ARG A 226 -31.92 -14.69 -10.29
N HIS A 227 -31.45 -14.92 -11.51
CA HIS A 227 -32.23 -14.70 -12.73
C HIS A 227 -32.73 -16.00 -13.37
N SER A 228 -32.60 -17.12 -12.66
CA SER A 228 -33.05 -18.46 -13.10
C SER A 228 -32.60 -18.80 -14.53
N LEU A 229 -31.32 -18.52 -14.84
CA LEU A 229 -30.79 -18.67 -16.21
C LEU A 229 -30.59 -20.13 -16.64
N GLY A 230 -30.77 -21.10 -15.74
CA GLY A 230 -30.69 -22.54 -16.06
C GLY A 230 -29.30 -23.02 -16.52
N LEU A 231 -28.24 -22.26 -16.22
CA LEU A 231 -26.90 -22.57 -16.72
C LEU A 231 -26.31 -23.81 -16.04
N ALA A 232 -25.82 -24.75 -16.85
CA ALA A 232 -25.10 -25.92 -16.34
C ALA A 232 -23.75 -25.51 -15.73
N ARG A 233 -23.26 -26.30 -14.76
CA ARG A 233 -22.01 -26.01 -14.05
C ARG A 233 -20.80 -25.82 -14.99
N ARG A 234 -20.63 -26.72 -15.95
CA ARG A 234 -19.54 -26.65 -16.95
C ARG A 234 -19.60 -25.38 -17.80
N GLN A 235 -20.82 -24.94 -18.17
CA GLN A 235 -21.01 -23.71 -18.94
C GLN A 235 -20.64 -22.47 -18.10
N MET A 236 -20.99 -22.46 -16.81
CA MET A 236 -20.60 -21.38 -15.90
C MET A 236 -19.09 -21.32 -15.68
N GLU A 237 -18.43 -22.47 -15.56
CA GLU A 237 -16.97 -22.56 -15.42
C GLU A 237 -16.24 -22.04 -16.66
N SER A 238 -16.65 -22.46 -17.85
CA SER A 238 -16.11 -21.95 -19.12
C SER A 238 -16.33 -20.44 -19.26
N MET A 239 -17.55 -19.96 -19.00
CA MET A 239 -17.86 -18.52 -19.03
C MET A 239 -17.02 -17.72 -18.02
N ALA A 240 -16.74 -18.30 -16.84
CA ALA A 240 -15.91 -17.67 -15.82
C ALA A 240 -14.44 -17.56 -16.25
N GLN A 241 -13.89 -18.58 -16.92
CA GLN A 241 -12.52 -18.55 -17.42
C GLN A 241 -12.34 -17.44 -18.47
N ASP A 242 -13.25 -17.37 -19.44
CA ASP A 242 -13.21 -16.35 -20.50
C ASP A 242 -13.38 -14.94 -19.91
N ALA A 243 -14.38 -14.78 -19.04
CA ALA A 243 -14.63 -13.52 -18.34
C ALA A 243 -13.43 -13.09 -17.49
N PHE A 244 -12.81 -14.01 -16.75
CA PHE A 244 -11.65 -13.74 -15.90
C PHE A 244 -10.45 -13.26 -16.73
N ARG A 245 -10.14 -13.94 -17.85
CA ARG A 245 -9.05 -13.52 -18.74
C ARG A 245 -9.30 -12.14 -19.34
N GLU A 246 -10.50 -11.90 -19.88
CA GLU A 246 -10.83 -10.63 -20.51
C GLU A 246 -10.81 -9.46 -19.50
N VAL A 247 -11.46 -9.63 -18.36
CA VAL A 247 -11.49 -8.64 -17.28
C VAL A 247 -10.08 -8.40 -16.73
N GLY A 248 -9.30 -9.45 -16.50
CA GLY A 248 -7.93 -9.37 -15.99
C GLY A 248 -7.05 -8.52 -16.91
N ASN A 249 -7.09 -8.78 -18.21
CA ASN A 249 -6.36 -7.99 -19.21
C ASN A 249 -6.76 -6.51 -19.18
N ARG A 250 -8.07 -6.21 -19.18
CA ARG A 250 -8.57 -4.82 -19.12
C ARG A 250 -8.17 -4.10 -17.83
N LEU A 251 -8.20 -4.81 -16.69
CA LEU A 251 -7.79 -4.25 -15.39
C LEU A 251 -6.28 -3.96 -15.36
N GLN A 252 -5.47 -4.88 -15.91
CA GLN A 252 -4.03 -4.71 -16.01
C GLN A 252 -3.69 -3.54 -16.94
N GLU A 253 -4.32 -3.46 -18.11
CA GLU A 253 -4.14 -2.36 -19.07
C GLU A 253 -4.52 -1.01 -18.45
N ARG A 254 -5.68 -0.93 -17.78
CA ARG A 254 -6.11 0.29 -17.07
C ARG A 254 -5.08 0.73 -16.03
N ARG A 255 -4.56 -0.21 -15.24
CA ARG A 255 -3.52 0.07 -14.23
C ARG A 255 -2.18 0.46 -14.88
N HIS A 256 -1.83 -0.15 -16.01
CA HIS A 256 -0.63 0.20 -16.76
C HIS A 256 -0.71 1.61 -17.33
N LEU A 257 -1.82 1.97 -17.97
CA LEU A 257 -2.07 3.33 -18.48
C LEU A 257 -2.08 4.36 -17.35
N ASP A 258 -2.70 4.04 -16.21
CA ASP A 258 -2.69 4.90 -15.04
C ASP A 258 -1.28 5.13 -14.49
N LEU A 259 -0.42 4.11 -14.50
CA LEU A 259 0.99 4.27 -14.18
C LEU A 259 1.65 5.21 -15.21
N VAL A 260 1.59 4.89 -16.50
CA VAL A 260 2.29 5.64 -17.56
C VAL A 260 1.89 7.12 -17.58
N TYR A 261 0.60 7.45 -17.46
CA TYR A 261 0.14 8.84 -17.50
C TYR A 261 0.42 9.64 -16.21
N ASN A 262 0.63 8.97 -15.08
CA ASN A 262 0.84 9.62 -13.78
C ASN A 262 2.21 9.28 -13.18
N PHE A 263 3.16 8.82 -14.00
CA PHE A 263 4.50 8.44 -13.57
C PHE A 263 5.41 9.66 -13.47
N GLY A 264 6.25 9.67 -12.44
CA GLY A 264 7.35 10.63 -12.31
C GLY A 264 6.93 12.01 -11.77
N SER A 265 7.62 13.03 -12.24
CA SER A 265 7.46 14.44 -11.84
C SER A 265 7.85 15.39 -12.98
N HIS A 266 7.92 16.69 -12.68
CA HIS A 266 8.37 17.72 -13.63
C HIS A 266 9.78 17.46 -14.19
N LEU A 267 10.60 16.64 -13.53
CA LEU A 267 11.93 16.25 -13.99
C LEU A 267 11.89 15.21 -15.12
N THR A 268 10.83 14.41 -15.19
CA THR A 268 10.69 13.32 -16.16
C THR A 268 9.67 13.63 -17.27
N ASP A 269 8.88 14.70 -17.13
CA ASP A 269 7.83 15.08 -18.09
C ASP A 269 8.36 15.31 -19.52
N GLN A 270 9.65 15.68 -19.65
CA GLN A 270 10.29 15.93 -20.95
C GLN A 270 10.97 14.69 -21.54
N TYR A 271 10.82 13.51 -20.91
CA TYR A 271 11.41 12.27 -21.39
C TYR A 271 10.96 11.95 -22.82
N ARG A 272 11.92 11.67 -23.69
CA ARG A 272 11.71 11.21 -25.06
C ARG A 272 12.60 10.00 -25.33
N PRO A 273 12.06 8.87 -25.81
CA PRO A 273 12.86 7.68 -26.09
C PRO A 273 14.03 7.93 -27.06
N GLY A 274 13.87 8.87 -28.01
CA GLY A 274 14.92 9.23 -28.97
C GLY A 274 16.07 10.06 -28.40
N MET A 275 15.99 10.54 -27.15
CA MET A 275 17.05 11.29 -26.47
C MET A 275 17.92 10.41 -25.57
N ASP A 276 17.79 9.09 -25.65
CA ASP A 276 18.60 8.15 -24.88
C ASP A 276 20.09 8.23 -25.30
N PRO A 277 21.02 8.60 -24.39
CA PRO A 277 22.45 8.66 -24.69
C PRO A 277 23.05 7.35 -25.21
N ALA A 278 22.45 6.21 -24.87
CA ALA A 278 22.91 4.90 -25.34
C ALA A 278 22.68 4.67 -26.84
N LEU A 279 21.91 5.53 -27.53
CA LEU A 279 21.76 5.49 -28.98
C LEU A 279 23.00 6.02 -29.71
N VAL A 280 23.74 6.94 -29.07
CA VAL A 280 24.93 7.59 -29.65
C VAL A 280 26.21 6.95 -29.13
N ASP A 281 26.24 6.55 -27.86
CA ASP A 281 27.41 5.93 -27.23
C ASP A 281 27.36 4.39 -27.30
N PRO A 282 28.21 3.74 -28.12
CA PRO A 282 28.21 2.28 -28.26
C PRO A 282 28.75 1.54 -27.04
N GLU A 283 29.64 2.15 -26.24
CA GLU A 283 30.20 1.52 -25.04
C GLU A 283 29.16 1.51 -23.92
N LEU A 284 28.43 2.62 -23.76
CA LEU A 284 27.25 2.68 -22.89
C LEU A 284 26.21 1.63 -23.31
N ALA A 285 25.88 1.55 -24.61
CA ALA A 285 24.94 0.55 -25.14
C ALA A 285 25.38 -0.89 -24.85
N LYS A 286 26.68 -1.18 -24.98
CA LYS A 286 27.26 -2.50 -24.68
C LYS A 286 27.17 -2.81 -23.20
N ARG A 287 27.44 -1.84 -22.32
CA ARG A 287 27.28 -1.99 -20.87
C ARG A 287 25.82 -2.24 -20.48
N LEU A 288 24.87 -1.48 -21.03
CA LEU A 288 23.45 -1.67 -20.77
C LEU A 288 22.93 -3.04 -21.25
N ARG A 289 23.43 -3.53 -22.40
CA ARG A 289 23.15 -4.91 -22.85
C ARG A 289 23.63 -5.96 -21.86
N LYS A 290 24.85 -5.84 -21.33
CA LYS A 290 25.37 -6.73 -20.27
C LYS A 290 24.52 -6.65 -19.00
N ASN A 291 24.16 -5.43 -18.58
CA ASN A 291 23.31 -5.20 -17.42
C ASN A 291 21.93 -5.86 -17.60
N ARG A 292 21.36 -5.79 -18.81
CA ARG A 292 20.08 -6.43 -19.13
C ARG A 292 20.14 -7.94 -19.00
N THR A 293 21.17 -8.58 -19.55
CA THR A 293 21.36 -10.04 -19.41
C THR A 293 21.47 -10.43 -17.94
N MET A 294 22.33 -9.75 -17.17
CA MET A 294 22.49 -10.01 -15.74
C MET A 294 21.18 -9.81 -14.95
N ALA A 295 20.40 -8.77 -15.27
CA ALA A 295 19.14 -8.50 -14.60
C ALA A 295 18.11 -9.61 -14.86
N LEU A 296 18.02 -10.11 -16.10
CA LEU A 296 17.12 -11.22 -16.45
C LEU A 296 17.50 -12.50 -15.73
N THR A 297 18.79 -12.86 -15.72
CA THR A 297 19.28 -14.03 -14.97
C THR A 297 18.97 -13.90 -13.48
N ARG A 298 19.27 -12.76 -12.85
CA ARG A 298 18.99 -12.57 -11.42
C ARG A 298 17.51 -12.65 -11.07
N LEU A 299 16.62 -12.16 -11.94
CA LEU A 299 15.18 -12.29 -11.72
C LEU A 299 14.76 -13.77 -11.77
N ASP A 300 15.27 -14.51 -12.74
CA ASP A 300 14.99 -15.94 -12.90
C ASP A 300 15.56 -16.78 -11.74
N ASP A 301 16.77 -16.46 -11.28
CA ASP A 301 17.43 -17.11 -10.15
C ASP A 301 16.57 -16.98 -8.88
N VAL A 302 16.04 -15.79 -8.61
CA VAL A 302 15.18 -15.55 -7.43
C VAL A 302 13.87 -16.34 -7.54
N ILE A 303 13.21 -16.31 -8.70
CA ILE A 303 11.97 -17.07 -8.91
C ILE A 303 12.21 -18.57 -8.75
N SER A 304 13.26 -19.10 -9.36
CA SER A 304 13.65 -20.51 -9.29
C SER A 304 14.03 -20.93 -7.87
N HIS A 305 14.78 -20.10 -7.15
CA HIS A 305 15.15 -20.36 -5.76
C HIS A 305 13.91 -20.51 -4.86
N TYR A 306 12.92 -19.61 -4.98
CA TYR A 306 11.70 -19.72 -4.18
C TYR A 306 10.78 -20.85 -4.64
N ALA A 307 10.80 -21.23 -5.93
CA ALA A 307 10.10 -22.42 -6.40
C ALA A 307 10.68 -23.71 -5.80
N GLN A 308 12.02 -23.85 -5.79
CA GLN A 308 12.71 -24.98 -5.18
C GLN A 308 12.45 -25.09 -3.68
N LEU A 309 12.53 -23.97 -2.94
CA LEU A 309 12.20 -23.96 -1.52
C LEU A 309 10.75 -24.40 -1.23
N GLN A 310 9.81 -24.08 -2.12
CA GLN A 310 8.44 -24.55 -2.01
C GLN A 310 8.34 -26.06 -2.23
N ASP A 311 9.01 -26.59 -3.25
CA ASP A 311 9.03 -28.03 -3.56
C ASP A 311 9.64 -28.84 -2.40
N GLU A 312 10.79 -28.42 -1.87
CA GLU A 312 11.45 -29.05 -0.73
C GLU A 312 10.54 -29.07 0.50
N SER A 313 9.87 -27.95 0.78
CA SER A 313 8.94 -27.84 1.91
C SER A 313 7.73 -28.77 1.76
N GLU A 314 7.17 -28.90 0.54
CA GLU A 314 6.07 -29.81 0.25
C GLU A 314 6.49 -31.27 0.34
N GLU A 315 7.70 -31.62 -0.10
CA GLU A 315 8.26 -32.96 0.02
C GLU A 315 8.49 -33.36 1.48
N GLU A 316 9.05 -32.46 2.29
CA GLU A 316 9.18 -32.67 3.73
C GLU A 316 7.82 -32.89 4.39
N GLU A 317 6.80 -32.10 4.06
CA GLU A 317 5.46 -32.26 4.62
C GLU A 317 4.83 -33.60 4.22
N ARG A 318 5.00 -34.01 2.95
CA ARG A 318 4.57 -35.33 2.46
C ARG A 318 5.29 -36.46 3.19
N GLY A 319 6.59 -36.33 3.44
CA GLY A 319 7.39 -37.27 4.22
C GLY A 319 6.89 -37.41 5.67
N ARG A 320 6.63 -36.28 6.34
CA ARG A 320 6.06 -36.25 7.70
C ARG A 320 4.68 -36.90 7.74
N LYS A 321 3.79 -36.63 6.77
CA LYS A 321 2.47 -37.27 6.66
C LYS A 321 2.56 -38.78 6.45
N ARG A 322 3.53 -39.26 5.65
CA ARG A 322 3.78 -40.70 5.44
C ARG A 322 4.27 -41.38 6.72
N ALA A 323 5.24 -40.78 7.42
CA ALA A 323 5.75 -41.30 8.68
C ALA A 323 4.68 -41.32 9.79
N ALA A 324 3.82 -40.29 9.86
CA ALA A 324 2.71 -40.24 10.82
C ALA A 324 1.66 -41.33 10.54
N ARG A 325 1.35 -41.62 9.28
CA ARG A 325 0.45 -42.72 8.90
C ARG A 325 0.99 -44.08 9.29
N GLN A 326 2.30 -44.31 9.12
CA GLN A 326 2.94 -45.57 9.50
C GLN A 326 2.97 -45.78 11.03
N ARG A 327 3.04 -44.71 11.81
CA ARG A 327 2.99 -44.76 13.29
C ARG A 327 1.58 -44.89 13.87
N GLY A 328 0.53 -44.59 13.10
CA GLY A 328 -0.86 -44.71 13.53
C GLY A 328 -1.50 -46.07 13.21
N THR A 329 -0.77 -46.97 12.56
CA THR A 329 -1.22 -48.32 12.15
C THR A 329 -0.60 -49.45 12.97
N THR A 330 0.06 -49.14 14.10
CA THR A 330 0.60 -50.11 15.06
C THR A 330 -0.16 -50.11 16.36
#